data_AF-A0A8E6B1I5-F1
#
_entry.id   AF-A0A8E6B1I5-F1
#
_cell.length_a   1.000
_cell.length_b   1.000
_cell.length_c   1.000
_cell.angle_alpha   90.00
_cell.angle_beta   90.00
_cell.angle_gamma   90.00
#
_symmetry.space_group_name_H-M   'P 1'
#
loop_
_entity.id
_entity.type
_entity.pdbx_description
1 polymer ?
#
loop_
_entity_poly.entity_id
_entity_poly.type
_entity_poly.pdbx_seq_one_letter_code
_entity_poly.pdbx_strand_id
1 'polypeptide(L)'
;MTSKLHPLVLIAALLTLAALPQLASAQDMALAEIGFKLPATRDLKPDLDVIAENIVKEESNTATFAAFVLAAAAFGIITLLTPCVFPMIPITVSFFLKQGEKKKANPLALATVYTATIVIVLGVAAVTLIKEFRDLAVNPWVNVALAFLFVFFAMSLFGMFDIVLPSFLVRATSSQEGRGGYLGTIFMALSFTIVSFTCVAPFMGGFAGLAASGKMSRLQLYSGGLVFAATFAAPFFLLALFPSLLKKLPKSGSWMNTVKVFMGFLEMAAALKFLRTAEIRWYSPPVLFTYDFVLGIWIALLLLAGLYLLAMYRLPHDEPMEHIGVFRLFFAIAAFSLAAYLFPALFPGKNGEKNRPAGIVFAWVDAFLLPESEETSSTGLIISSDLKRTLEEARRKNKLVFLDFTGVTCTNCRLNEKNVFPKPAVADLMKKYLNVQMYTDTVPANLYEGTASDEKREKDAEAILEFQQKVLNTIQLPTYAILKPVEGGKYQLVGTYEEGKINNVEAFVNFLKKPLEK
;
A
#
# COMPACT_ATOMS: atom_id res chain seq x y z
N MET A 1 32.97 -77.22 -50.35
CA MET A 1 31.75 -76.42 -50.55
C MET A 1 31.11 -76.16 -49.18
N THR A 2 31.60 -75.38 -48.20
CA THR A 2 32.34 -74.10 -48.10
C THR A 2 31.59 -72.88 -48.63
N SER A 3 30.59 -72.41 -47.86
CA SER A 3 30.17 -71.00 -47.85
C SER A 3 29.36 -70.65 -46.57
N LYS A 4 30.06 -70.02 -45.62
CA LYS A 4 29.63 -68.93 -44.70
C LYS A 4 28.45 -69.16 -43.73
N LEU A 5 28.85 -69.44 -42.48
CA LEU A 5 28.26 -68.86 -41.26
C LEU A 5 28.01 -67.36 -41.42
N HIS A 6 26.86 -66.85 -40.94
CA HIS A 6 26.90 -65.62 -40.16
C HIS A 6 25.88 -65.64 -39.00
N PRO A 7 26.36 -65.64 -37.75
CA PRO A 7 25.54 -65.54 -36.53
C PRO A 7 25.20 -64.07 -36.18
N LEU A 8 24.90 -63.22 -37.16
CA LEU A 8 24.74 -61.78 -36.97
C LEU A 8 23.30 -61.26 -36.96
N VAL A 9 22.30 -62.11 -37.20
CA VAL A 9 20.89 -61.66 -37.29
C VAL A 9 20.04 -62.07 -36.07
N LEU A 10 20.46 -63.07 -35.30
CA LEU A 10 19.73 -63.49 -34.08
C LEU A 10 20.20 -62.82 -32.78
N ILE A 11 21.35 -62.12 -32.81
CA ILE A 11 21.87 -61.34 -31.66
C ILE A 11 21.24 -59.93 -31.63
N ALA A 12 20.70 -59.44 -32.76
CA ALA A 12 20.10 -58.11 -32.85
C ALA A 12 18.67 -58.02 -32.29
N ALA A 13 17.98 -59.15 -32.05
CA ALA A 13 16.60 -59.18 -31.57
C ALA A 13 16.46 -59.49 -30.06
N LEU A 14 17.57 -59.79 -29.36
CA LEU A 14 17.58 -60.15 -27.93
C LEU A 14 18.47 -59.27 -27.04
N LEU A 15 19.08 -58.21 -27.59
CA LEU A 15 19.96 -57.29 -26.85
C LEU A 15 19.43 -55.86 -26.69
N THR A 16 18.21 -55.56 -27.14
CA THR A 16 17.51 -54.31 -26.80
C THR A 16 16.53 -54.50 -25.63
N LEU A 17 16.98 -55.23 -24.61
CA LEU A 17 16.35 -55.31 -23.29
C LEU A 17 17.41 -55.08 -22.20
N ALA A 18 18.27 -54.08 -22.40
CA ALA A 18 19.23 -53.63 -21.40
C ALA A 18 19.68 -52.19 -21.71
N ALA A 19 18.87 -51.19 -21.33
CA ALA A 19 19.29 -49.84 -20.90
C ALA A 19 18.12 -48.85 -20.91
N LEU A 20 17.36 -48.81 -19.81
CA LEU A 20 17.02 -47.53 -19.18
C LEU A 20 18.25 -47.13 -18.33
N PRO A 21 18.54 -45.86 -18.01
CA PRO A 21 18.15 -44.57 -18.60
C PRO A 21 19.37 -43.61 -18.76
N GLN A 22 19.59 -42.95 -19.91
CA GLN A 22 20.66 -41.93 -20.01
C GLN A 22 20.33 -40.67 -20.85
N LEU A 23 19.07 -40.43 -21.23
CA LEU A 23 18.68 -39.21 -21.95
C LEU A 23 18.11 -38.09 -21.07
N ALA A 24 18.13 -38.25 -19.74
CA ALA A 24 17.68 -37.19 -18.80
C ALA A 24 18.73 -36.10 -18.52
N SER A 25 20.02 -36.34 -18.78
CA SER A 25 21.09 -35.47 -18.23
C SER A 25 21.44 -34.22 -19.05
N ALA A 26 20.86 -34.02 -20.25
CA ALA A 26 21.12 -32.83 -21.07
C ALA A 26 20.00 -31.77 -20.97
N GLN A 27 18.75 -32.19 -20.68
CA GLN A 27 17.62 -31.26 -20.54
C GLN A 27 17.64 -30.53 -19.18
N ASP A 28 18.26 -31.14 -18.16
CA ASP A 28 18.42 -30.57 -16.82
C ASP A 28 19.52 -29.48 -16.72
N MET A 29 20.43 -29.37 -17.71
CA MET A 29 21.44 -28.30 -17.77
C MET A 29 20.92 -27.01 -18.44
N ALA A 30 19.80 -27.06 -19.18
CA ALA A 30 19.16 -25.90 -19.81
C ALA A 30 18.27 -25.08 -18.84
N LEU A 31 18.05 -25.58 -17.62
CA LEU A 31 17.30 -24.90 -16.56
C LEU A 31 18.04 -23.70 -15.92
N ALA A 32 19.22 -23.36 -16.44
CA ALA A 32 20.10 -22.34 -15.91
C ALA A 32 19.70 -20.86 -16.20
N GLU A 33 18.58 -20.62 -16.90
CA GLU A 33 17.97 -19.30 -17.18
C GLU A 33 16.56 -19.10 -16.55
N ILE A 34 16.13 -19.99 -15.65
CA ILE A 34 14.69 -20.29 -15.53
C ILE A 34 14.04 -19.71 -14.28
N GLY A 35 13.10 -18.78 -14.50
CA GLY A 35 12.11 -18.39 -13.49
C GLY A 35 11.10 -19.53 -13.34
N PHE A 36 11.13 -20.24 -12.21
CA PHE A 36 10.16 -21.30 -11.95
C PHE A 36 8.78 -20.72 -11.69
N LYS A 37 7.78 -21.29 -12.34
CA LYS A 37 6.37 -21.00 -12.07
C LYS A 37 5.81 -21.96 -11.02
N LEU A 38 4.78 -21.53 -10.32
CA LEU A 38 4.08 -22.33 -9.32
C LEU A 38 3.21 -23.40 -10.00
N PRO A 39 3.29 -24.68 -9.61
CA PRO A 39 2.38 -25.68 -10.12
C PRO A 39 0.94 -25.44 -9.61
N ALA A 40 -0.04 -25.33 -10.53
CA ALA A 40 -1.43 -24.98 -10.20
C ALA A 40 -2.14 -25.97 -9.24
N THR A 41 -1.66 -27.21 -9.16
CA THR A 41 -2.25 -28.28 -8.34
C THR A 41 -1.57 -28.49 -6.99
N ARG A 42 -0.41 -27.88 -6.72
CA ARG A 42 0.39 -28.13 -5.51
C ARG A 42 -0.08 -27.23 -4.35
N ASP A 43 -0.30 -27.79 -3.16
CA ASP A 43 -0.54 -26.97 -1.96
C ASP A 43 0.78 -26.35 -1.46
N LEU A 44 0.82 -25.03 -1.34
CA LEU A 44 2.03 -24.28 -1.01
C LEU A 44 2.30 -24.22 0.50
N LYS A 45 1.24 -24.26 1.32
CA LYS A 45 1.33 -24.15 2.78
C LYS A 45 2.25 -25.17 3.45
N PRO A 46 2.17 -26.49 3.19
CA PRO A 46 3.04 -27.46 3.85
C PRO A 46 4.52 -27.26 3.48
N ASP A 47 4.80 -26.91 2.22
CA ASP A 47 6.18 -26.65 1.77
C ASP A 47 6.76 -25.42 2.49
N LEU A 48 5.98 -24.35 2.60
CA LEU A 48 6.40 -23.13 3.28
C LEU A 48 6.60 -23.31 4.79
N ASP A 49 5.75 -24.10 5.45
CA ASP A 49 5.89 -24.39 6.87
C ASP A 49 7.19 -25.13 7.18
N VAL A 50 7.53 -26.14 6.38
CA VAL A 50 8.79 -26.87 6.49
C VAL A 50 9.98 -25.95 6.21
N ILE A 51 9.89 -25.06 5.21
CA ILE A 51 10.96 -24.09 4.94
C ILE A 51 11.13 -23.13 6.12
N ALA A 52 10.03 -22.63 6.71
CA ALA A 52 10.06 -21.70 7.83
C ALA A 52 10.76 -22.29 9.07
N GLU A 53 10.52 -23.56 9.38
CA GLU A 53 11.18 -24.27 10.48
C GLU A 53 12.68 -24.45 10.26
N ASN A 54 13.12 -24.53 9.00
CA ASN A 54 14.51 -24.71 8.62
C ASN A 54 15.30 -23.41 8.45
N ILE A 55 14.67 -22.24 8.69
CA ILE A 55 15.34 -20.94 8.63
C ILE A 55 15.92 -20.56 9.99
N VAL A 56 17.25 -20.46 10.06
CA VAL A 56 17.99 -19.96 11.22
C VAL A 56 18.03 -18.43 11.17
N LYS A 57 17.50 -17.79 12.22
CA LYS A 57 17.42 -16.33 12.32
C LYS A 57 18.66 -15.79 13.05
N GLU A 58 19.37 -14.86 12.44
CA GLU A 58 20.41 -14.07 13.11
C GLU A 58 19.80 -12.82 13.78
N GLU A 59 20.26 -12.51 14.98
CA GLU A 59 19.84 -11.32 15.72
C GLU A 59 20.51 -10.05 15.15
N SER A 60 19.77 -9.23 14.39
CA SER A 60 20.26 -7.94 13.87
C SER A 60 19.86 -6.72 14.75
N ASN A 61 20.57 -5.61 14.60
CA ASN A 61 20.66 -4.51 15.57
C ASN A 61 19.41 -3.62 15.75
N THR A 62 19.35 -3.03 16.95
CA THR A 62 18.35 -2.10 17.48
C THR A 62 18.30 -0.77 16.72
N ALA A 63 17.15 -0.40 16.16
CA ALA A 63 16.91 0.96 15.66
C ALA A 63 16.63 1.92 16.83
N THR A 64 17.01 3.19 16.67
CA THR A 64 16.92 4.23 17.70
C THR A 64 15.46 4.63 17.97
N PHE A 65 14.96 4.33 19.18
CA PHE A 65 13.59 4.64 19.66
C PHE A 65 13.13 6.10 19.42
N ALA A 66 14.04 7.08 19.48
CA ALA A 66 13.71 8.49 19.27
C ALA A 66 13.30 8.81 17.82
N ALA A 67 13.94 8.19 16.83
CA ALA A 67 13.59 8.39 15.42
C ALA A 67 12.18 7.86 15.11
N PHE A 68 11.81 6.77 15.79
CA PHE A 68 10.50 6.16 15.66
C PHE A 68 9.36 7.03 16.22
N VAL A 69 9.54 7.64 17.39
CA VAL A 69 8.55 8.57 17.98
C VAL A 69 8.36 9.80 17.10
N LEU A 70 9.45 10.34 16.54
CA LEU A 70 9.39 11.47 15.60
C LEU A 70 8.66 11.10 14.30
N ALA A 71 8.91 9.91 13.76
CA ALA A 71 8.18 9.41 12.60
C ALA A 71 6.68 9.26 12.91
N ALA A 72 6.32 8.67 14.06
CA ALA A 72 4.92 8.54 14.49
C ALA A 72 4.19 9.89 14.52
N ALA A 73 4.84 10.90 15.10
CA ALA A 73 4.30 12.26 15.16
C ALA A 73 4.16 12.89 13.77
N ALA A 74 5.17 12.74 12.91
CA ALA A 74 5.14 13.27 11.54
C ALA A 74 3.98 12.67 10.71
N PHE A 75 3.81 11.34 10.75
CA PHE A 75 2.69 10.67 10.07
C PHE A 75 1.34 11.09 10.66
N GLY A 76 1.25 11.29 11.98
CA GLY A 76 0.04 11.79 12.63
C GLY A 76 -0.35 13.20 12.15
N ILE A 77 0.62 14.10 12.01
CA ILE A 77 0.38 15.47 11.48
C ILE A 77 -0.04 15.43 10.02
N ILE A 78 0.67 14.66 9.18
CA ILE A 78 0.35 14.55 7.75
C ILE A 78 -1.07 14.02 7.54
N THR A 79 -1.51 13.09 8.39
CA THR A 79 -2.86 12.51 8.33
C THR A 79 -3.96 13.54 8.57
N LEU A 80 -3.69 14.65 9.26
CA LEU A 80 -4.67 15.74 9.45
C LEU A 80 -5.03 16.47 8.16
N LEU A 81 -4.12 16.47 7.18
CA LEU A 81 -4.34 17.10 5.88
C LEU A 81 -5.18 16.22 4.94
N THR A 82 -5.64 15.06 5.40
CA THR A 82 -6.47 14.16 4.59
C THR A 82 -7.87 14.74 4.36
N PRO A 83 -8.45 14.50 3.16
CA PRO A 83 -9.72 15.09 2.76
C PRO A 83 -10.91 14.67 3.65
N CYS A 84 -10.81 13.58 4.40
CA CYS A 84 -11.88 13.11 5.29
C CYS A 84 -11.86 13.80 6.67
N VAL A 85 -10.68 14.23 7.12
CA VAL A 85 -10.48 14.80 8.46
C VAL A 85 -10.66 16.32 8.42
N PHE A 86 -10.19 16.95 7.35
CA PHE A 86 -10.24 18.40 7.16
C PHE A 86 -11.68 18.98 7.26
N PRO A 87 -12.71 18.40 6.61
CA PRO A 87 -14.09 18.90 6.68
C PRO A 87 -14.77 18.67 8.03
N MET A 88 -14.23 17.79 8.87
CA MET A 88 -14.74 17.52 10.21
C MET A 88 -14.25 18.54 11.25
N ILE A 89 -13.19 19.31 10.95
CA ILE A 89 -12.69 20.37 11.85
C ILE A 89 -13.77 21.46 12.09
N PRO A 90 -14.45 22.03 11.08
CA PRO A 90 -15.53 23.00 11.32
C PRO A 90 -16.74 22.43 12.09
N ILE A 91 -17.08 21.16 11.86
CA ILE A 91 -18.20 20.49 12.54
C ILE A 91 -17.89 20.33 14.03
N THR A 92 -16.69 19.83 14.35
CA THR A 92 -16.24 19.67 15.74
C THR A 92 -16.13 21.03 16.45
N VAL A 93 -15.60 22.06 15.78
CA VAL A 93 -15.55 23.42 16.30
C VAL A 93 -16.95 23.97 16.59
N SER A 94 -17.91 23.79 15.68
CA SER A 94 -19.29 24.27 15.84
C SER A 94 -20.00 23.57 17.01
N PHE A 95 -19.75 22.27 17.18
CA PHE A 95 -20.25 21.49 18.32
C PHE A 95 -19.70 22.00 19.65
N PHE A 96 -18.39 22.23 19.75
CA PHE A 96 -17.77 22.76 20.97
C PHE A 96 -18.16 24.20 21.27
N LEU A 97 -18.34 25.05 20.26
CA LEU A 97 -18.90 26.40 20.43
C LEU A 97 -20.31 26.34 21.03
N LYS A 98 -21.19 25.49 20.48
CA LYS A 98 -22.57 25.30 20.98
C LYS A 98 -22.62 24.69 22.39
N GLN A 99 -21.67 23.83 22.75
CA GLN A 99 -21.55 23.30 24.12
C GLN A 99 -20.95 24.31 25.10
N GLY A 100 -20.00 25.14 24.67
CA GLY A 100 -19.37 26.18 25.49
C GLY A 100 -20.30 27.33 25.88
N GLU A 101 -21.42 27.51 25.16
CA GLU A 101 -22.49 28.46 25.52
C GLU A 101 -23.39 27.96 26.66
N LYS A 102 -23.37 26.65 26.99
CA LYS A 102 -24.18 26.09 28.09
C LYS A 102 -23.46 26.27 29.44
N LYS A 103 -24.08 27.01 30.37
CA LYS A 103 -23.59 27.38 31.73
C LYS A 103 -23.05 26.26 32.66
N LYS A 104 -23.14 24.97 32.30
CA LYS A 104 -22.72 23.82 33.15
C LYS A 104 -21.67 22.90 32.51
N ALA A 105 -21.18 23.22 31.31
CA ALA A 105 -20.23 22.38 30.59
C ALA A 105 -18.79 22.87 30.81
N ASN A 106 -17.93 22.07 31.45
CA ASN A 106 -16.49 22.35 31.50
C ASN A 106 -15.87 22.05 30.12
N PRO A 107 -15.40 23.08 29.37
CA PRO A 107 -14.87 22.87 28.02
C PRO A 107 -13.66 21.94 28.02
N LEU A 108 -12.79 22.05 29.05
CA LEU A 108 -11.64 21.18 29.26
C LEU A 108 -12.05 19.72 29.45
N ALA A 109 -13.09 19.44 30.23
CA ALA A 109 -13.49 18.07 30.50
C ALA A 109 -14.13 17.41 29.25
N LEU A 110 -14.89 18.17 28.47
CA LEU A 110 -15.45 17.70 27.20
C LEU A 110 -14.35 17.47 26.15
N ALA A 111 -13.39 18.39 26.04
CA ALA A 111 -12.23 18.25 25.16
C ALA A 111 -11.41 17.00 25.51
N THR A 112 -11.08 16.80 26.79
CA THR A 112 -10.31 15.64 27.26
C THR A 112 -11.05 14.33 26.99
N VAL A 113 -12.37 14.27 27.22
CA VAL A 113 -13.15 13.06 26.95
C VAL A 113 -13.23 12.77 25.44
N TYR A 114 -13.38 13.80 24.60
CA TYR A 114 -13.37 13.66 23.15
C TYR A 114 -12.03 13.08 22.66
N THR A 115 -10.92 13.69 23.08
CA THR A 115 -9.58 13.30 22.62
C THR A 115 -9.13 11.98 23.22
N ALA A 116 -9.46 11.71 24.48
CA ALA A 116 -9.17 10.42 25.10
C ALA A 116 -9.91 9.28 24.38
N THR A 117 -11.16 9.50 23.96
CA THR A 117 -11.92 8.50 23.19
C THR A 117 -11.23 8.21 21.85
N ILE A 118 -10.79 9.25 21.11
CA ILE A 118 -10.06 9.08 19.85
C ILE A 118 -8.74 8.34 20.08
N VAL A 119 -7.95 8.75 21.07
CA VAL A 119 -6.64 8.13 21.36
C VAL A 119 -6.78 6.67 21.76
N ILE A 120 -7.78 6.33 22.58
CA ILE A 120 -8.03 4.93 22.98
C ILE A 120 -8.50 4.11 21.79
N VAL A 121 -9.50 4.58 21.03
CA VAL A 121 -10.06 3.81 19.92
C VAL A 121 -9.04 3.65 18.79
N LEU A 122 -8.39 4.73 18.34
CA LEU A 122 -7.36 4.64 17.30
C LEU A 122 -6.11 3.91 17.78
N GLY A 123 -5.66 4.13 19.02
CA GLY A 123 -4.48 3.48 19.58
C GLY A 123 -4.67 1.98 19.75
N VAL A 124 -5.84 1.53 20.20
CA VAL A 124 -6.19 0.09 20.25
C VAL A 124 -6.31 -0.48 18.85
N ALA A 125 -7.06 0.18 17.96
CA ALA A 125 -7.22 -0.24 16.57
C ALA A 125 -5.88 -0.38 15.84
N ALA A 126 -4.94 0.54 16.10
CA ALA A 126 -3.61 0.53 15.51
C ALA A 126 -2.78 -0.71 15.86
N VAL A 127 -3.10 -1.41 16.96
CA VAL A 127 -2.29 -2.54 17.41
C VAL A 127 -3.03 -3.88 17.35
N THR A 128 -4.32 -3.91 17.64
CA THR A 128 -5.07 -5.17 17.71
C THR A 128 -5.67 -5.61 16.38
N LEU A 129 -5.85 -4.69 15.43
CA LEU A 129 -6.63 -4.95 14.22
C LEU A 129 -5.77 -4.93 12.94
N ILE A 130 -4.43 -4.92 13.04
CA ILE A 130 -3.56 -4.75 11.86
C ILE A 130 -3.80 -5.87 10.82
N LYS A 131 -4.00 -7.12 11.27
CA LYS A 131 -4.23 -8.27 10.38
C LYS A 131 -5.60 -8.17 9.71
N GLU A 132 -6.63 -7.92 10.51
CA GLU A 132 -8.02 -7.81 10.10
C GLU A 132 -8.20 -6.61 9.17
N PHE A 133 -7.50 -5.50 9.42
CA PHE A 133 -7.50 -4.34 8.55
C PHE A 133 -6.88 -4.61 7.20
N ARG A 134 -5.80 -5.38 7.14
CA ARG A 134 -5.22 -5.80 5.86
C ARG A 134 -6.22 -6.63 5.08
N ASP A 135 -6.86 -7.60 5.72
CA ASP A 135 -7.82 -8.50 5.06
C ASP A 135 -9.05 -7.70 4.57
N LEU A 136 -9.52 -6.72 5.35
CA LEU A 136 -10.54 -5.76 4.91
C LEU A 136 -10.07 -4.84 3.78
N ALA A 137 -8.81 -4.39 3.81
CA ALA A 137 -8.25 -3.47 2.81
C ALA A 137 -7.99 -4.14 1.46
N VAL A 138 -7.77 -5.46 1.43
CA VAL A 138 -7.60 -6.23 0.19
C VAL A 138 -8.95 -6.74 -0.34
N ASN A 139 -10.00 -6.76 0.49
CA ASN A 139 -11.32 -7.25 0.10
C ASN A 139 -11.95 -6.37 -1.00
N PRO A 140 -12.39 -6.94 -2.14
CA PRO A 140 -12.91 -6.16 -3.26
C PRO A 140 -14.22 -5.45 -2.93
N TRP A 141 -15.12 -6.11 -2.19
CA TRP A 141 -16.42 -5.53 -1.81
C TRP A 141 -16.27 -4.35 -0.86
N VAL A 142 -15.35 -4.45 0.10
CA VAL A 142 -15.02 -3.35 1.02
C VAL A 142 -14.43 -2.18 0.24
N ASN A 143 -13.53 -2.43 -0.71
CA ASN A 143 -12.97 -1.38 -1.56
C ASN A 143 -14.02 -0.66 -2.41
N VAL A 144 -15.03 -1.36 -2.94
CA VAL A 144 -16.17 -0.71 -3.62
C VAL A 144 -17.03 0.10 -2.67
N ALA A 145 -17.34 -0.43 -1.49
CA ALA A 145 -18.10 0.30 -0.48
C ALA A 145 -17.38 1.59 -0.05
N LEU A 146 -16.05 1.52 0.14
CA LEU A 146 -15.20 2.67 0.41
C LEU A 146 -15.19 3.65 -0.77
N ALA A 147 -15.02 3.18 -2.00
CA ALA A 147 -15.07 4.04 -3.17
C ALA A 147 -16.38 4.82 -3.27
N PHE A 148 -17.53 4.15 -3.04
CA PHE A 148 -18.83 4.81 -3.02
C PHE A 148 -18.92 5.85 -1.89
N LEU A 149 -18.38 5.54 -0.70
CA LEU A 149 -18.30 6.47 0.41
C LEU A 149 -17.45 7.72 0.07
N PHE A 150 -16.28 7.55 -0.56
CA PHE A 150 -15.44 8.66 -1.01
C PHE A 150 -16.12 9.50 -2.11
N VAL A 151 -16.81 8.87 -3.06
CA VAL A 151 -17.60 9.59 -4.08
C VAL A 151 -18.74 10.37 -3.42
N PHE A 152 -19.42 9.78 -2.43
CA PHE A 152 -20.47 10.44 -1.67
C PHE A 152 -19.95 11.68 -0.91
N PHE A 153 -18.81 11.57 -0.24
CA PHE A 153 -18.18 12.71 0.43
C PHE A 153 -17.67 13.76 -0.57
N ALA A 154 -17.08 13.35 -1.69
CA ALA A 154 -16.67 14.28 -2.74
C ALA A 154 -17.86 15.09 -3.31
N MET A 155 -19.01 14.45 -3.53
CA MET A 155 -20.25 15.14 -3.94
C MET A 155 -20.76 16.13 -2.88
N SER A 156 -20.65 15.77 -1.59
CA SER A 156 -20.94 16.68 -0.47
C SER A 156 -19.97 17.87 -0.42
N LEU A 157 -18.68 17.63 -0.74
CA LEU A 157 -17.66 18.67 -0.82
C LEU A 157 -17.89 19.63 -2.01
N PHE A 158 -18.40 19.14 -3.13
CA PHE A 158 -18.82 19.97 -4.27
C PHE A 158 -20.07 20.82 -3.99
N GLY A 159 -20.74 20.62 -2.86
CA GLY A 159 -21.95 21.37 -2.49
C GLY A 159 -23.21 20.88 -3.22
N MET A 160 -23.19 19.67 -3.78
CA MET A 160 -24.40 19.05 -4.36
C MET A 160 -25.45 18.80 -3.27
N PHE A 161 -25.01 18.45 -2.06
CA PHE A 161 -25.83 18.31 -0.87
C PHE A 161 -25.07 18.90 0.31
N ASP A 162 -25.69 19.79 1.08
CA ASP A 162 -25.23 20.05 2.43
C ASP A 162 -25.63 18.86 3.30
N ILE A 163 -24.71 18.37 4.14
CA ILE A 163 -25.04 17.42 5.21
C ILE A 163 -25.83 18.19 6.28
N VAL A 164 -27.04 18.62 5.94
CA VAL A 164 -28.03 19.05 6.90
C VAL A 164 -28.62 17.74 7.42
N LEU A 165 -28.16 17.32 8.60
CA LEU A 165 -28.76 16.19 9.30
C LEU A 165 -30.29 16.32 9.19
N PRO A 166 -31.01 15.27 8.73
CA PRO A 166 -32.45 15.35 8.56
C PRO A 166 -33.09 15.84 9.84
N SER A 167 -34.10 16.71 9.75
CA SER A 167 -34.69 17.33 10.94
C SER A 167 -35.22 16.32 11.96
N PHE A 168 -35.52 15.07 11.56
CA PHE A 168 -35.89 13.98 12.47
C PHE A 168 -34.69 13.40 13.22
N LEU A 169 -33.51 13.28 12.58
CA LEU A 169 -32.28 12.85 13.24
C LEU A 169 -31.75 13.98 14.13
N VAL A 170 -31.79 15.23 13.67
CA VAL A 170 -31.49 16.39 14.51
C VAL A 170 -32.48 16.49 15.67
N ARG A 171 -33.78 16.21 15.50
CA ARG A 171 -34.74 16.21 16.61
C ARG A 171 -34.55 15.04 17.58
N ALA A 172 -34.25 13.85 17.10
CA ALA A 172 -33.95 12.68 17.94
C ALA A 172 -32.62 12.85 18.68
N THR A 173 -31.59 13.32 17.99
CA THR A 173 -30.28 13.65 18.57
C THR A 173 -30.41 14.88 19.46
N SER A 174 -31.21 15.90 19.15
CA SER A 174 -31.38 17.10 19.98
C SER A 174 -32.28 16.90 21.20
N SER A 175 -33.28 16.02 21.12
CA SER A 175 -34.02 15.54 22.31
C SER A 175 -33.12 14.72 23.23
N GLN A 176 -32.11 14.03 22.67
CA GLN A 176 -31.03 13.38 23.42
C GLN A 176 -29.88 14.35 23.80
N GLU A 177 -29.62 15.45 23.06
CA GLU A 177 -28.65 16.52 23.38
C GLU A 177 -29.20 17.49 24.44
N GLY A 178 -30.49 17.37 24.77
CA GLY A 178 -31.05 17.81 26.05
C GLY A 178 -30.36 17.12 27.24
N ARG A 179 -29.82 15.90 27.06
CA ARG A 179 -28.82 15.26 27.94
C ARG A 179 -27.38 15.60 27.50
N GLY A 180 -27.15 16.85 27.11
CA GLY A 180 -25.83 17.36 26.73
C GLY A 180 -24.79 17.10 27.82
N GLY A 181 -23.61 16.60 27.42
CA GLY A 181 -22.55 16.21 28.33
C GLY A 181 -21.55 15.24 27.69
N TYR A 182 -20.84 14.49 28.53
CA TYR A 182 -19.79 13.56 28.13
C TYR A 182 -20.27 12.46 27.16
N LEU A 183 -21.51 11.98 27.31
CA LEU A 183 -22.05 10.89 26.49
C LEU A 183 -22.18 11.28 25.00
N GLY A 184 -22.72 12.47 24.69
CA GLY A 184 -22.81 12.95 23.32
C GLY A 184 -21.44 13.20 22.68
N THR A 185 -20.45 13.56 23.51
CA THR A 185 -19.06 13.77 23.08
C THR A 185 -18.39 12.45 22.68
N ILE A 186 -18.65 11.36 23.42
CA ILE A 186 -18.15 10.02 23.08
C ILE A 186 -18.75 9.51 21.76
N PHE A 187 -20.06 9.67 21.54
CA PHE A 187 -20.70 9.24 20.28
C PHE A 187 -20.18 10.00 19.06
N MET A 188 -19.94 11.31 19.19
CA MET A 188 -19.34 12.12 18.14
C MET A 188 -17.88 11.69 17.87
N ALA A 189 -17.09 11.44 18.93
CA ALA A 189 -15.71 10.95 18.80
C ALA A 189 -15.65 9.58 18.11
N LEU A 190 -16.56 8.66 18.47
CA LEU A 190 -16.64 7.34 17.86
C LEU A 190 -17.00 7.41 16.37
N SER A 191 -18.01 8.22 16.02
CA SER A 191 -18.44 8.41 14.63
C SER A 191 -17.31 9.01 13.79
N PHE A 192 -16.63 10.05 14.31
CA PHE A 192 -15.47 10.66 13.67
C PHE A 192 -14.32 9.66 13.48
N THR A 193 -14.05 8.82 14.48
CA THR A 193 -13.00 7.82 14.42
C THR A 193 -13.29 6.77 13.35
N ILE A 194 -14.53 6.25 13.28
CA ILE A 194 -14.93 5.25 12.29
C ILE A 194 -14.75 5.79 10.86
N VAL A 195 -15.21 7.02 10.60
CA VAL A 195 -15.11 7.63 9.28
C VAL A 195 -13.65 7.94 8.94
N SER A 196 -12.91 8.56 9.86
CA SER A 196 -11.51 8.96 9.64
C SER A 196 -10.58 7.76 9.51
N PHE A 197 -10.88 6.64 10.18
CA PHE A 197 -10.04 5.45 10.19
C PHE A 197 -9.74 4.96 8.76
N THR A 198 -10.72 5.03 7.86
CA THR A 198 -10.56 4.61 6.45
C THR A 198 -9.46 5.40 5.73
N CYS A 199 -9.34 6.70 6.03
CA CYS A 199 -8.38 7.61 5.40
C CYS A 199 -7.05 7.66 6.17
N VAL A 200 -7.06 7.26 7.46
CA VAL A 200 -5.90 7.16 8.35
C VAL A 200 -5.12 5.87 8.13
N ALA A 201 -5.80 4.78 7.77
CA ALA A 201 -5.22 3.44 7.66
C ALA A 201 -4.00 3.34 6.71
N PRO A 202 -3.96 3.98 5.52
CA PRO A 202 -2.78 3.93 4.65
C PRO A 202 -1.55 4.59 5.28
N PHE A 203 -1.74 5.70 6.01
CA PHE A 203 -0.65 6.39 6.70
C PHE A 203 -0.16 5.60 7.91
N MET A 204 -1.08 4.96 8.62
CA MET A 204 -0.76 4.06 9.72
C MET A 204 0.01 2.83 9.24
N GLY A 205 -0.33 2.26 8.07
CA GLY A 205 0.44 1.19 7.43
C GLY A 205 1.84 1.63 7.03
N GLY A 206 1.99 2.85 6.49
CA GLY A 206 3.30 3.43 6.20
C GLY A 206 4.17 3.63 7.46
N PHE A 207 3.56 4.08 8.55
CA PHE A 207 4.22 4.21 9.85
C PHE A 207 4.60 2.85 10.45
N ALA A 208 3.68 1.89 10.46
CA ALA A 208 3.94 0.52 10.90
C ALA A 208 5.09 -0.10 10.11
N GLY A 209 5.24 0.30 8.84
CA GLY A 209 6.34 -0.16 8.03
C GLY A 209 7.72 0.38 8.40
N LEU A 210 7.78 1.64 8.82
CA LEU A 210 8.99 2.19 9.43
C LEU A 210 9.26 1.60 10.82
N ALA A 211 8.22 1.18 11.54
CA ALA A 211 8.31 0.53 12.85
C ALA A 211 8.98 -0.85 12.79
N ALA A 212 8.64 -1.64 11.77
CA ALA A 212 9.15 -3.00 11.59
C ALA A 212 10.64 -3.04 11.25
N SER A 213 11.16 -2.00 10.59
CA SER A 213 12.58 -1.84 10.23
C SER A 213 13.55 -1.80 11.42
N GLY A 214 13.06 -1.74 12.66
CA GLY A 214 13.86 -1.91 13.87
C GLY A 214 13.41 -3.11 14.69
N LYS A 215 14.32 -3.78 15.41
CA LYS A 215 13.96 -4.68 16.52
C LYS A 215 13.20 -3.91 17.59
N MET A 216 11.90 -3.79 17.39
CA MET A 216 11.04 -2.98 18.21
C MET A 216 10.25 -3.89 19.14
N SER A 217 10.42 -3.72 20.46
CA SER A 217 9.64 -4.50 21.41
C SER A 217 8.16 -4.18 21.24
N ARG A 218 7.26 -5.12 21.58
CA ARG A 218 5.81 -4.87 21.53
C ARG A 218 5.44 -3.55 22.24
N LEU A 219 6.14 -3.23 23.33
CA LEU A 219 5.97 -1.99 24.10
C LEU A 219 6.25 -0.72 23.28
N GLN A 220 7.26 -0.76 22.41
CA GLN A 220 7.60 0.35 21.53
C GLN A 220 6.58 0.50 20.40
N LEU A 221 6.04 -0.59 19.85
CA LEU A 221 4.95 -0.52 18.87
C LEU A 221 3.68 0.12 19.48
N TYR A 222 3.33 -0.25 20.71
CA TYR A 222 2.22 0.39 21.45
C TYR A 222 2.46 1.88 21.68
N SER A 223 3.67 2.29 22.09
CA SER A 223 3.97 3.70 22.31
C SER A 223 3.93 4.50 21.01
N GLY A 224 4.35 3.92 19.89
CA GLY A 224 4.24 4.52 18.56
C GLY A 224 2.79 4.79 18.13
N GLY A 225 1.92 3.78 18.25
CA GLY A 225 0.49 3.93 17.96
C GLY A 225 -0.19 4.99 18.84
N LEU A 226 0.18 5.06 20.13
CA LEU A 226 -0.31 6.09 21.04
C LEU A 226 0.19 7.49 20.66
N VAL A 227 1.46 7.64 20.29
CA VAL A 227 2.01 8.94 19.83
C VAL A 227 1.33 9.39 18.54
N PHE A 228 1.10 8.46 17.60
CA PHE A 228 0.37 8.76 16.36
C PHE A 228 -1.04 9.27 16.68
N ALA A 229 -1.81 8.54 17.49
CA ALA A 229 -3.17 8.91 17.85
C ALA A 229 -3.25 10.20 18.67
N ALA A 230 -2.31 10.41 19.60
CA ALA A 230 -2.22 11.63 20.41
C ALA A 230 -1.89 12.84 19.55
N THR A 231 -0.96 12.69 18.59
CA THR A 231 -0.58 13.76 17.66
C THR A 231 -1.72 14.13 16.73
N PHE A 232 -2.47 13.12 16.25
CA PHE A 232 -3.69 13.31 15.46
C PHE A 232 -4.80 14.03 16.26
N ALA A 233 -4.97 13.71 17.54
CA ALA A 233 -5.99 14.34 18.39
C ALA A 233 -5.57 15.74 18.90
N ALA A 234 -4.28 16.09 18.86
CA ALA A 234 -3.74 17.30 19.46
C ALA A 234 -4.34 18.62 18.93
N PRO A 235 -4.58 18.83 17.62
CA PRO A 235 -5.20 20.06 17.13
C PRO A 235 -6.63 20.22 17.65
N PHE A 236 -7.39 19.12 17.70
CA PHE A 236 -8.77 19.13 18.22
C PHE A 236 -8.80 19.45 19.72
N PHE A 237 -7.84 18.90 20.49
CA PHE A 237 -7.67 19.23 21.90
C PHE A 237 -7.40 20.72 22.10
N LEU A 238 -6.44 21.26 21.35
CA LEU A 238 -6.01 22.65 21.46
C LEU A 238 -7.13 23.61 21.06
N LEU A 239 -7.84 23.32 19.96
CA LEU A 239 -8.97 24.09 19.49
C LEU A 239 -10.12 24.10 20.50
N ALA A 240 -10.40 22.96 21.16
CA ALA A 240 -11.44 22.88 22.19
C ALA A 240 -11.04 23.59 23.50
N LEU A 241 -9.75 23.67 23.84
CA LEU A 241 -9.25 24.33 25.05
C LEU A 241 -9.35 25.86 25.00
N PHE A 242 -9.24 26.46 23.80
CA PHE A 242 -9.27 27.90 23.60
C PHE A 242 -10.51 28.36 22.81
N PRO A 243 -11.69 28.48 23.45
CA PRO A 243 -12.90 29.03 22.82
C PRO A 243 -12.70 30.45 22.26
N SER A 244 -11.78 31.23 22.84
CA SER A 244 -11.40 32.56 22.37
C SER A 244 -10.64 32.54 21.05
N LEU A 245 -9.89 31.48 20.75
CA LEU A 245 -9.23 31.27 19.47
C LEU A 245 -10.24 30.84 18.41
N LEU A 246 -11.23 30.01 18.79
CA LEU A 246 -12.35 29.60 17.93
C LEU A 246 -13.22 30.80 17.48
N LYS A 247 -13.47 31.75 18.39
CA LYS A 247 -14.21 33.00 18.06
C LYS A 247 -13.45 33.93 17.11
N LYS A 248 -12.13 33.78 17.01
CA LYS A 248 -11.25 34.56 16.13
C LYS A 248 -10.98 33.88 14.78
N LEU A 249 -11.36 32.62 14.62
CA LEU A 249 -11.28 31.98 13.31
C LEU A 249 -12.20 32.75 12.35
N PRO A 250 -11.70 33.14 11.16
CA PRO A 250 -12.53 33.81 10.19
C PRO A 250 -13.74 32.92 9.91
N LYS A 251 -14.94 33.53 9.92
CA LYS A 251 -16.16 32.83 9.50
C LYS A 251 -15.86 32.17 8.16
N SER A 252 -16.32 30.93 7.99
CA SER A 252 -16.22 30.12 6.78
C SER A 252 -16.82 30.87 5.58
N GLY A 253 -16.09 31.84 5.03
CA GLY A 253 -16.47 32.61 3.86
C GLY A 253 -16.02 31.91 2.57
N SER A 254 -16.03 32.65 1.46
CA SER A 254 -15.68 32.14 0.12
C SER A 254 -14.36 31.36 0.04
N TRP A 255 -13.34 31.70 0.85
CA TRP A 255 -12.06 30.95 0.88
C TRP A 255 -12.22 29.51 1.39
N MET A 256 -13.02 29.29 2.44
CA MET A 256 -13.26 27.93 2.98
C MET A 256 -14.04 27.08 1.96
N ASN A 257 -14.99 27.68 1.25
CA ASN A 257 -15.72 26.98 0.19
C ASN A 257 -14.79 26.54 -0.95
N THR A 258 -13.79 27.37 -1.29
CA THR A 258 -12.78 27.01 -2.30
C THR A 258 -11.91 25.83 -1.88
N VAL A 259 -11.45 25.81 -0.63
CA VAL A 259 -10.67 24.69 -0.10
C VAL A 259 -11.50 23.41 -0.06
N LYS A 260 -12.79 23.51 0.33
CA LYS A 260 -13.76 22.40 0.34
C LYS A 260 -13.87 21.76 -1.05
N VAL A 261 -14.13 22.57 -2.07
CA VAL A 261 -14.28 22.09 -3.46
C VAL A 261 -12.96 21.53 -4.01
N PHE A 262 -11.82 22.17 -3.73
CA PHE A 262 -10.51 21.65 -4.14
C PHE A 262 -10.21 20.27 -3.52
N MET A 263 -10.50 20.09 -2.23
CA MET A 263 -10.40 18.79 -1.55
C MET A 263 -11.37 17.76 -2.12
N GLY A 264 -12.56 18.17 -2.59
CA GLY A 264 -13.50 17.30 -3.30
C GLY A 264 -12.92 16.71 -4.59
N PHE A 265 -12.15 17.49 -5.36
CA PHE A 265 -11.44 16.96 -6.55
C PHE A 265 -10.36 15.94 -6.16
N LEU A 266 -9.60 16.20 -5.10
CA LEU A 266 -8.60 15.26 -4.59
C LEU A 266 -9.24 13.98 -4.04
N GLU A 267 -10.39 14.10 -3.38
CA GLU A 267 -11.16 12.97 -2.86
C GLU A 267 -11.73 12.11 -4.00
N MET A 268 -12.26 12.74 -5.05
CA MET A 268 -12.71 12.05 -6.26
C MET A 268 -11.54 11.29 -6.92
N ALA A 269 -10.36 11.91 -7.02
CA ALA A 269 -9.16 11.25 -7.54
C ALA A 269 -8.74 10.06 -6.67
N ALA A 270 -8.82 10.17 -5.34
CA ALA A 270 -8.54 9.09 -4.41
C ALA A 270 -9.56 7.93 -4.52
N ALA A 271 -10.83 8.22 -4.75
CA ALA A 271 -11.88 7.20 -4.94
C ALA A 271 -11.56 6.25 -6.11
N LEU A 272 -10.98 6.78 -7.19
CA LEU A 272 -10.57 5.98 -8.36
C LEU A 272 -9.51 4.93 -8.03
N LYS A 273 -8.64 5.19 -7.04
CA LYS A 273 -7.70 4.18 -6.55
C LYS A 273 -8.44 2.97 -6.00
N PHE A 274 -9.41 3.19 -5.12
CA PHE A 274 -10.17 2.11 -4.48
C PHE A 274 -11.00 1.33 -5.50
N LEU A 275 -11.60 2.02 -6.48
CA LEU A 275 -12.28 1.36 -7.61
C LEU A 275 -11.34 0.47 -8.40
N ARG A 276 -10.13 0.95 -8.72
CA ARG A 276 -9.15 0.18 -9.48
C ARG A 276 -8.58 -0.99 -8.67
N THR A 277 -8.34 -0.81 -7.36
CA THR A 277 -7.96 -1.90 -6.45
C THR A 277 -9.03 -3.00 -6.44
N ALA A 278 -10.31 -2.63 -6.36
CA ALA A 278 -11.42 -3.57 -6.40
C ALA A 278 -11.52 -4.30 -7.76
N GLU A 279 -11.33 -3.59 -8.87
CA GLU A 279 -11.38 -4.20 -10.18
C GLU A 279 -10.23 -5.18 -10.41
N ILE A 280 -8.98 -4.82 -10.10
CA ILE A 280 -7.81 -5.70 -10.25
C ILE A 280 -8.02 -7.04 -9.51
N ARG A 281 -8.77 -6.98 -8.41
CA ARG A 281 -9.11 -8.14 -7.58
C ARG A 281 -10.17 -9.04 -8.20
N TRP A 282 -11.11 -8.49 -8.97
CA TRP A 282 -12.14 -9.26 -9.69
C TRP A 282 -11.69 -9.70 -11.08
N TYR A 283 -10.97 -8.84 -11.80
CA TYR A 283 -10.54 -9.02 -13.17
C TYR A 283 -9.04 -8.69 -13.27
N SER A 284 -8.23 -9.71 -13.54
CA SER A 284 -6.79 -9.58 -13.80
C SER A 284 -6.53 -10.15 -15.19
N PRO A 285 -6.42 -9.33 -16.25
CA PRO A 285 -6.23 -7.87 -16.28
C PRO A 285 -7.53 -7.02 -16.09
N PRO A 286 -7.41 -5.75 -15.65
CA PRO A 286 -8.55 -4.84 -15.49
C PRO A 286 -9.16 -4.43 -16.85
N VAL A 287 -10.48 -4.29 -16.93
CA VAL A 287 -11.22 -4.07 -18.19
C VAL A 287 -11.74 -2.63 -18.32
N LEU A 288 -12.27 -2.06 -17.24
CA LEU A 288 -12.91 -0.74 -17.19
C LEU A 288 -11.94 0.36 -16.70
N PHE A 289 -11.25 0.14 -15.58
CA PHE A 289 -10.30 1.07 -14.97
C PHE A 289 -8.86 0.70 -15.32
N THR A 290 -8.57 0.64 -16.63
CA THR A 290 -7.19 0.54 -17.11
C THR A 290 -6.35 1.71 -16.61
N TYR A 291 -5.04 1.51 -16.46
CA TYR A 291 -4.15 2.54 -15.93
C TYR A 291 -4.27 3.87 -16.70
N ASP A 292 -4.31 3.80 -18.04
CA ASP A 292 -4.36 5.00 -18.90
C ASP A 292 -5.69 5.74 -18.78
N PHE A 293 -6.80 5.00 -18.61
CA PHE A 293 -8.13 5.58 -18.40
C PHE A 293 -8.21 6.33 -17.06
N VAL A 294 -7.74 5.73 -15.97
CA VAL A 294 -7.73 6.38 -14.65
C VAL A 294 -6.80 7.59 -14.63
N LEU A 295 -5.62 7.49 -15.26
CA LEU A 295 -4.72 8.63 -15.41
C LEU A 295 -5.37 9.76 -16.21
N GLY A 296 -6.12 9.45 -17.28
CA GLY A 296 -6.89 10.42 -18.03
C GLY A 296 -7.94 11.15 -17.18
N ILE A 297 -8.68 10.43 -16.34
CA ILE A 297 -9.63 11.03 -15.41
C ILE A 297 -8.92 11.92 -14.39
N TRP A 298 -7.76 11.50 -13.86
CA TRP A 298 -6.96 12.32 -12.95
C TRP A 298 -6.55 13.66 -13.57
N ILE A 299 -6.09 13.63 -14.82
CA ILE A 299 -5.75 14.86 -15.55
C ILE A 299 -6.98 15.74 -15.75
N ALA A 300 -8.12 15.15 -16.14
CA ALA A 300 -9.36 15.89 -16.28
C ALA A 300 -9.80 16.56 -14.95
N LEU A 301 -9.70 15.84 -13.83
CA LEU A 301 -10.00 16.38 -12.49
C LEU A 301 -9.04 17.52 -12.10
N LEU A 302 -7.74 17.40 -12.40
CA LEU A 302 -6.76 18.48 -12.14
C LEU A 302 -7.03 19.71 -13.00
N LEU A 303 -7.41 19.53 -14.26
CA LEU A 303 -7.79 20.63 -15.15
C LEU A 303 -9.05 21.32 -14.66
N LEU A 304 -10.08 20.57 -14.30
CA LEU A 304 -11.30 21.11 -13.69
C LEU A 304 -10.98 21.85 -12.39
N ALA A 305 -10.21 21.26 -11.48
CA ALA A 305 -9.77 21.93 -10.26
C ALA A 305 -9.04 23.25 -10.55
N GLY A 306 -8.16 23.29 -11.55
CA GLY A 306 -7.50 24.51 -12.01
C GLY A 306 -8.46 25.56 -12.55
N LEU A 307 -9.40 25.17 -13.41
CA LEU A 307 -10.42 26.06 -13.99
C LEU A 307 -11.36 26.63 -12.92
N TYR A 308 -11.73 25.82 -11.94
CA TYR A 308 -12.49 26.25 -10.76
C TYR A 308 -11.71 27.28 -9.93
N LEU A 309 -10.41 27.07 -9.69
CA LEU A 309 -9.57 28.00 -8.94
C LEU A 309 -9.36 29.34 -9.67
N LEU A 310 -9.43 29.35 -11.00
CA LEU A 310 -9.48 30.56 -11.83
C LEU A 310 -10.87 31.24 -11.84
N ALA A 311 -11.82 30.71 -11.07
CA ALA A 311 -13.21 31.18 -10.99
C ALA A 311 -13.95 31.18 -12.35
N MET A 312 -13.58 30.28 -13.27
CA MET A 312 -14.18 30.19 -14.60
C MET A 312 -15.63 29.66 -14.57
N TYR A 313 -15.94 28.81 -13.59
CA TYR A 313 -17.29 28.34 -13.28
C TYR A 313 -17.52 28.39 -11.77
N ARG A 314 -18.78 28.54 -11.35
CA ARG A 314 -19.19 28.68 -9.94
C ARG A 314 -20.08 27.52 -9.54
N LEU A 315 -19.86 27.00 -8.33
CA LEU A 315 -20.77 26.02 -7.72
C LEU A 315 -21.85 26.74 -6.91
N PRO A 316 -22.95 26.05 -6.53
CA PRO A 316 -24.13 26.69 -5.93
C PRO A 316 -23.87 27.54 -4.68
N HIS A 317 -22.78 27.26 -3.95
CA HIS A 317 -22.43 27.90 -2.68
C HIS A 317 -21.33 28.96 -2.80
N ASP A 318 -20.91 29.32 -4.01
CA ASP A 318 -19.88 30.34 -4.24
C ASP A 318 -20.44 31.76 -4.33
N GLU A 319 -19.89 32.67 -3.52
CA GLU A 319 -20.15 34.11 -3.64
C GLU A 319 -19.42 34.71 -4.86
N PRO A 320 -20.03 35.70 -5.56
CA PRO A 320 -19.37 36.39 -6.66
C PRO A 320 -18.14 37.17 -6.15
N MET A 321 -16.96 36.88 -6.69
CA MET A 321 -15.74 37.61 -6.37
C MET A 321 -15.29 38.48 -7.56
N GLU A 322 -14.89 39.73 -7.29
CA GLU A 322 -14.34 40.66 -8.28
C GLU A 322 -12.85 40.39 -8.61
N HIS A 323 -12.10 39.77 -7.70
CA HIS A 323 -10.65 39.57 -7.87
C HIS A 323 -10.21 38.16 -7.49
N ILE A 324 -9.25 37.61 -8.24
CA ILE A 324 -8.63 36.31 -7.96
C ILE A 324 -7.54 36.52 -6.89
N GLY A 325 -7.70 35.88 -5.73
CA GLY A 325 -6.68 35.92 -4.68
C GLY A 325 -5.39 35.20 -5.09
N VAL A 326 -4.23 35.74 -4.70
CA VAL A 326 -2.89 35.21 -5.05
C VAL A 326 -2.72 33.73 -4.73
N PHE A 327 -3.22 33.28 -3.57
CA PHE A 327 -3.18 31.87 -3.19
C PHE A 327 -3.97 30.97 -4.15
N ARG A 328 -5.15 31.41 -4.61
CA ARG A 328 -5.95 30.63 -5.59
C ARG A 328 -5.22 30.51 -6.91
N LEU A 329 -4.60 31.60 -7.37
CA LEU A 329 -3.81 31.60 -8.59
C LEU A 329 -2.61 30.65 -8.50
N PHE A 330 -1.89 30.63 -7.38
CA PHE A 330 -0.77 29.72 -7.19
C PHE A 330 -1.20 28.24 -7.25
N PHE A 331 -2.28 27.87 -6.56
CA PHE A 331 -2.82 26.51 -6.63
C PHE A 331 -3.38 26.16 -8.01
N ALA A 332 -3.96 27.12 -8.73
CA ALA A 332 -4.42 26.91 -10.11
C ALA A 332 -3.23 26.60 -11.02
N ILE A 333 -2.17 27.42 -10.95
CA ILE A 333 -0.93 27.19 -11.72
C ILE A 333 -0.33 25.83 -11.37
N ALA A 334 -0.29 25.46 -10.09
CA ALA A 334 0.22 24.15 -9.67
C ALA A 334 -0.62 22.99 -10.23
N ALA A 335 -1.95 23.09 -10.21
CA ALA A 335 -2.86 22.08 -10.77
C ALA A 335 -2.69 21.94 -12.29
N PHE A 336 -2.64 23.05 -13.03
CA PHE A 336 -2.40 23.04 -14.47
C PHE A 336 -1.00 22.53 -14.83
N SER A 337 0.02 22.91 -14.06
CA SER A 337 1.40 22.44 -14.26
C SER A 337 1.49 20.93 -14.04
N LEU A 338 0.82 20.40 -13.01
CA LEU A 338 0.76 18.97 -12.76
C LEU A 338 -0.01 18.23 -13.86
N ALA A 339 -1.15 18.76 -14.31
CA ALA A 339 -1.90 18.21 -15.43
C ALA A 339 -1.07 18.16 -16.71
N ALA A 340 -0.38 19.25 -17.04
CA ALA A 340 0.52 19.33 -18.20
C ALA A 340 1.72 18.39 -18.07
N TYR A 341 2.26 18.20 -16.87
CA TYR A 341 3.34 17.25 -16.60
C TYR A 341 2.88 15.79 -16.78
N LEU A 342 1.66 15.45 -16.39
CA LEU A 342 1.11 14.09 -16.53
C LEU A 342 0.60 13.78 -17.94
N PHE A 343 0.23 14.80 -18.73
CA PHE A 343 -0.36 14.67 -20.07
C PHE A 343 0.44 13.80 -21.06
N PRO A 344 1.78 13.90 -21.16
CA PRO A 344 2.56 13.06 -22.06
C PRO A 344 2.44 11.56 -21.77
N ALA A 345 2.15 11.17 -20.52
CA ALA A 345 2.09 9.78 -20.11
C ALA A 345 0.88 9.01 -20.67
N LEU A 346 -0.14 9.69 -21.21
CA LEU A 346 -1.26 9.04 -21.92
C LEU A 346 -0.87 8.55 -23.31
N PHE A 347 0.18 9.12 -23.92
CA PHE A 347 0.51 8.83 -25.31
C PHE A 347 1.70 7.86 -25.42
N PRO A 348 1.64 6.91 -26.38
CA PRO A 348 2.78 6.06 -26.67
C PRO A 348 3.96 6.90 -27.19
N GLY A 349 5.16 6.62 -26.69
CA GLY A 349 6.41 7.23 -27.15
C GLY A 349 6.89 6.66 -28.48
N LYS A 350 8.02 7.18 -28.98
CA LYS A 350 8.56 6.90 -30.32
C LYS A 350 8.87 5.42 -30.61
N ASN A 351 9.00 4.56 -29.58
CA ASN A 351 9.38 3.16 -29.71
C ASN A 351 8.30 2.18 -29.20
N GLY A 352 7.06 2.63 -29.00
CA GLY A 352 6.00 1.82 -28.36
C GLY A 352 6.10 1.77 -26.83
N GLU A 353 7.19 2.28 -26.24
CA GLU A 353 7.29 2.54 -24.80
C GLU A 353 6.44 3.77 -24.43
N LYS A 354 5.64 3.68 -23.36
CA LYS A 354 4.80 4.79 -22.87
C LYS A 354 5.69 5.99 -22.49
N ASN A 355 5.37 7.19 -22.97
CA ASN A 355 6.17 8.40 -22.74
C ASN A 355 5.95 8.96 -21.32
N ARG A 356 6.47 8.25 -20.34
CA ARG A 356 6.28 8.53 -18.91
C ARG A 356 7.33 9.54 -18.43
N PRO A 357 6.91 10.70 -17.86
CA PRO A 357 7.83 11.68 -17.30
C PRO A 357 8.75 11.08 -16.24
N ALA A 358 10.06 11.32 -16.35
CA ALA A 358 11.01 10.92 -15.32
C ALA A 358 10.94 11.87 -14.12
N GLY A 359 10.74 11.35 -12.91
CA GLY A 359 10.79 12.13 -11.69
C GLY A 359 9.99 11.55 -10.52
N ILE A 360 10.30 12.02 -9.30
CA ILE A 360 9.68 11.54 -8.06
C ILE A 360 8.16 11.78 -8.08
N VAL A 361 7.70 12.91 -8.62
CA VAL A 361 6.27 13.24 -8.70
C VAL A 361 5.51 12.22 -9.56
N PHE A 362 6.02 11.90 -10.75
CA PHE A 362 5.40 10.90 -11.61
C PHE A 362 5.45 9.52 -10.96
N ALA A 363 6.57 9.15 -10.34
CA ALA A 363 6.71 7.87 -9.65
C ALA A 363 5.65 7.68 -8.55
N TRP A 364 5.32 8.72 -7.79
CA TRP A 364 4.24 8.69 -6.81
C TRP A 364 2.86 8.54 -7.44
N VAL A 365 2.57 9.31 -8.50
CA VAL A 365 1.28 9.21 -9.21
C VAL A 365 1.13 7.83 -9.82
N ASP A 366 2.15 7.34 -10.51
CA ASP A 366 2.20 6.01 -11.12
C ASP A 366 1.94 4.93 -10.08
N ALA A 367 2.70 4.92 -8.98
CA ALA A 367 2.54 3.97 -7.90
C ALA A 367 1.16 4.06 -7.22
N PHE A 368 0.62 5.27 -7.06
CA PHE A 368 -0.72 5.47 -6.49
C PHE A 368 -1.80 4.89 -7.41
N LEU A 369 -1.64 5.07 -8.72
CA LEU A 369 -2.47 4.53 -9.78
C LEU A 369 -2.25 3.03 -10.02
N LEU A 370 -1.33 2.36 -9.33
CA LEU A 370 -1.05 0.90 -9.37
C LEU A 370 -0.67 0.40 -10.79
N PRO A 371 0.54 0.67 -11.29
CA PRO A 371 0.87 0.31 -12.67
C PRO A 371 0.78 -1.20 -12.90
N GLU A 372 0.43 -1.58 -14.12
CA GLU A 372 0.49 -2.98 -14.54
C GLU A 372 1.94 -3.50 -14.44
N SER A 373 2.09 -4.74 -13.97
CA SER A 373 3.39 -5.41 -13.97
C SER A 373 3.76 -5.80 -15.40
N GLU A 374 4.80 -5.17 -15.95
CA GLU A 374 5.33 -5.55 -17.27
C GLU A 374 5.94 -6.96 -17.15
N GLU A 375 5.46 -7.91 -17.98
CA GLU A 375 5.78 -9.36 -17.92
C GLU A 375 7.24 -9.71 -18.21
N THR A 376 8.06 -8.72 -18.55
CA THR A 376 9.48 -8.91 -18.80
C THR A 376 10.17 -7.76 -18.15
N SER A 377 10.94 -8.03 -17.10
CA SER A 377 11.79 -7.00 -16.54
C SER A 377 12.69 -6.51 -17.67
N SER A 378 12.54 -5.25 -18.06
CA SER A 378 13.45 -4.55 -18.99
C SER A 378 14.91 -4.55 -18.50
N THR A 379 15.15 -5.13 -17.33
CA THR A 379 16.40 -5.31 -16.61
C THR A 379 17.07 -6.68 -16.82
N GLY A 380 16.40 -7.63 -17.50
CA GLY A 380 16.91 -9.00 -17.72
C GLY A 380 17.09 -9.80 -16.42
N LEU A 381 16.27 -9.53 -15.42
CA LEU A 381 16.25 -10.22 -14.13
C LEU A 381 15.34 -11.45 -14.24
N ILE A 382 15.90 -12.63 -13.98
CA ILE A 382 15.14 -13.87 -13.88
C ILE A 382 14.50 -13.91 -12.49
N ILE A 383 13.16 -13.90 -12.46
CA ILE A 383 12.36 -13.93 -11.24
C ILE A 383 11.54 -15.23 -11.22
N SER A 384 11.66 -15.96 -10.13
CA SER A 384 10.92 -17.19 -9.84
C SER A 384 9.73 -16.91 -8.92
N SER A 385 8.67 -17.69 -9.01
CA SER A 385 7.54 -17.70 -8.05
C SER A 385 7.51 -18.95 -7.17
N ASP A 386 8.28 -20.00 -7.50
CA ASP A 386 8.37 -21.23 -6.71
C ASP A 386 9.60 -21.22 -5.77
N LEU A 387 9.36 -20.86 -4.51
CA LEU A 387 10.41 -20.81 -3.48
C LEU A 387 11.12 -22.16 -3.29
N LYS A 388 10.38 -23.27 -3.27
CA LYS A 388 10.95 -24.60 -2.96
C LYS A 388 11.97 -25.03 -4.01
N ARG A 389 11.56 -24.99 -5.29
CA ARG A 389 12.46 -25.32 -6.41
C ARG A 389 13.66 -24.38 -6.46
N THR A 390 13.44 -23.10 -6.19
CA THR A 390 14.52 -22.11 -6.17
C THR A 390 15.52 -22.36 -5.04
N LEU A 391 15.05 -22.74 -3.85
CA LEU A 391 15.93 -23.07 -2.72
C LEU A 391 16.72 -24.37 -2.95
N GLU A 392 16.11 -25.37 -3.58
CA GLU A 392 16.81 -26.60 -4.00
C GLU A 392 17.94 -26.30 -5.00
N GLU A 393 17.68 -25.43 -5.97
CA GLU A 393 18.69 -24.97 -6.91
C GLU A 393 19.78 -24.11 -6.25
N ALA A 394 19.37 -23.21 -5.34
CA ALA A 394 20.28 -22.39 -4.57
C ALA A 394 21.30 -23.24 -3.79
N ARG A 395 20.84 -24.36 -3.22
CA ARG A 395 21.71 -25.34 -2.56
C ARG A 395 22.66 -26.01 -3.55
N ARG A 396 22.18 -26.44 -4.71
CA ARG A 396 23.02 -27.10 -5.75
C ARG A 396 24.12 -26.18 -6.28
N LYS A 397 23.79 -24.90 -6.49
CA LYS A 397 24.70 -23.89 -7.06
C LYS A 397 25.43 -23.06 -5.99
N ASN A 398 25.18 -23.32 -4.71
CA ASN A 398 25.64 -22.52 -3.56
C ASN A 398 25.42 -21.00 -3.76
N LYS A 399 24.25 -20.63 -4.29
CA LYS A 399 23.86 -19.23 -4.55
C LYS A 399 22.95 -18.69 -3.45
N LEU A 400 23.02 -17.38 -3.22
CA LEU A 400 22.10 -16.69 -2.33
C LEU A 400 20.74 -16.50 -3.00
N VAL A 401 19.67 -16.57 -2.20
CA VAL A 401 18.30 -16.33 -2.65
C VAL A 401 17.84 -14.98 -2.15
N PHE A 402 17.37 -14.13 -3.07
CA PHE A 402 16.72 -12.87 -2.75
C PHE A 402 15.21 -13.07 -2.78
N LEU A 403 14.56 -12.84 -1.64
CA LEU A 403 13.12 -12.93 -1.46
C LEU A 403 12.51 -11.53 -1.52
N ASP A 404 11.54 -11.35 -2.39
CA ASP A 404 10.73 -10.15 -2.54
C ASP A 404 9.28 -10.47 -2.17
N PHE A 405 8.89 -10.08 -0.94
CA PHE A 405 7.49 -10.11 -0.52
C PHE A 405 6.79 -8.88 -1.07
N THR A 406 5.87 -9.10 -2.00
CA THR A 406 5.23 -8.07 -2.82
C THR A 406 3.72 -8.25 -2.85
N GLY A 407 3.03 -7.32 -3.51
CA GLY A 407 1.60 -7.43 -3.78
C GLY A 407 1.22 -6.77 -5.10
N VAL A 408 0.17 -7.26 -5.73
CA VAL A 408 -0.42 -6.70 -6.96
C VAL A 408 -0.92 -5.28 -6.70
N THR A 409 -1.57 -5.07 -5.55
CA THR A 409 -2.17 -3.80 -5.13
C THR A 409 -1.23 -2.95 -4.25
N CYS A 410 0.04 -3.35 -4.14
CA CYS A 410 1.03 -2.68 -3.32
C CYS A 410 1.71 -1.51 -4.06
N THR A 411 1.28 -0.28 -3.76
CA THR A 411 1.86 0.96 -4.29
C THR A 411 3.38 1.06 -4.10
N ASN A 412 3.89 0.85 -2.87
CA ASN A 412 5.32 0.98 -2.60
C ASN A 412 6.17 -0.09 -3.31
N CYS A 413 5.61 -1.29 -3.50
CA CYS A 413 6.28 -2.38 -4.22
C CYS A 413 6.52 -1.98 -5.68
N ARG A 414 5.48 -1.52 -6.37
CA ARG A 414 5.58 -1.05 -7.76
C ARG A 414 6.53 0.16 -7.89
N LEU A 415 6.55 1.04 -6.89
CA LEU A 415 7.45 2.18 -6.85
C LEU A 415 8.93 1.75 -6.84
N ASN A 416 9.29 0.77 -6.00
CA ASN A 416 10.65 0.26 -5.90
C ASN A 416 11.07 -0.50 -7.17
N GLU A 417 10.20 -1.36 -7.70
CA GLU A 417 10.46 -2.14 -8.91
C GLU A 417 10.71 -1.28 -10.15
N LYS A 418 10.05 -0.12 -10.27
CA LYS A 418 10.25 0.78 -11.41
C LYS A 418 11.41 1.75 -11.24
N ASN A 419 11.66 2.24 -10.03
CA ASN A 419 12.59 3.34 -9.81
C ASN A 419 13.94 2.91 -9.23
N VAL A 420 14.01 1.74 -8.59
CA VAL A 420 15.21 1.28 -7.88
C VAL A 420 15.80 0.04 -8.55
N PHE A 421 15.00 -0.99 -8.82
CA PHE A 421 15.50 -2.23 -9.40
C PHE A 421 16.16 -2.05 -10.78
N PRO A 422 15.72 -1.12 -11.65
CA PRO A 422 16.36 -0.92 -12.94
C PRO A 422 17.66 -0.13 -12.89
N LYS A 423 18.04 0.43 -11.73
CA LYS A 423 19.32 1.13 -11.61
C LYS A 423 20.46 0.12 -11.79
N PRO A 424 21.48 0.40 -12.62
CA PRO A 424 22.56 -0.55 -12.92
C PRO A 424 23.23 -1.12 -11.65
N ALA A 425 23.53 -0.26 -10.68
CA ALA A 425 24.15 -0.67 -9.41
C ALA A 425 23.31 -1.69 -8.61
N VAL A 426 21.98 -1.70 -8.77
CA VAL A 426 21.07 -2.63 -8.12
C VAL A 426 20.85 -3.85 -9.00
N ALA A 427 20.53 -3.66 -10.28
CA ALA A 427 20.28 -4.74 -11.23
C ALA A 427 21.48 -5.70 -11.34
N ASP A 428 22.70 -5.18 -11.40
CA ASP A 428 23.92 -5.99 -11.50
C ASP A 428 24.19 -6.81 -10.24
N LEU A 429 23.77 -6.33 -9.07
CA LEU A 429 23.82 -7.10 -7.83
C LEU A 429 22.71 -8.16 -7.80
N MET A 430 21.47 -7.79 -8.12
CA MET A 430 20.32 -8.71 -8.14
C MET A 430 20.50 -9.87 -9.13
N LYS A 431 21.21 -9.67 -10.24
CA LYS A 431 21.60 -10.75 -11.17
C LYS A 431 22.50 -11.83 -10.55
N LYS A 432 23.18 -11.52 -9.44
CA LYS A 432 24.01 -12.49 -8.70
C LYS A 432 23.19 -13.39 -7.77
N TYR A 433 21.94 -13.02 -7.52
CA TYR A 433 21.00 -13.77 -6.69
C TYR A 433 20.06 -14.64 -7.53
N LEU A 434 19.50 -15.66 -6.90
CA LEU A 434 18.25 -16.27 -7.38
C LEU A 434 17.09 -15.47 -6.79
N ASN A 435 16.36 -14.74 -7.64
CA ASN A 435 15.29 -13.85 -7.20
C ASN A 435 13.96 -14.60 -7.14
N VAL A 436 13.26 -14.50 -6.02
CA VAL A 436 11.92 -15.08 -5.82
C VAL A 436 10.97 -13.97 -5.45
N GLN A 437 9.91 -13.79 -6.23
CA GLN A 437 8.80 -12.91 -5.89
C GLN A 437 7.65 -13.71 -5.29
N MET A 438 7.18 -13.25 -4.12
CA MET A 438 6.13 -13.89 -3.38
C MET A 438 5.01 -12.89 -3.11
N TYR A 439 3.83 -13.17 -3.66
CA TYR A 439 2.68 -12.28 -3.60
C TYR A 439 1.81 -12.65 -2.41
N THR A 440 1.55 -11.68 -1.51
CA THR A 440 0.78 -11.92 -0.28
C THR A 440 -0.68 -11.48 -0.38
N ASP A 441 -1.07 -10.77 -1.44
CA ASP A 441 -2.46 -10.34 -1.68
C ASP A 441 -3.18 -11.28 -2.65
N THR A 442 -2.60 -11.50 -3.84
CA THR A 442 -3.03 -12.50 -4.83
C THR A 442 -1.84 -12.94 -5.63
N VAL A 443 -1.67 -14.23 -5.84
CA VAL A 443 -0.66 -14.69 -6.80
C VAL A 443 -1.17 -14.42 -8.23
N PRO A 444 -0.45 -13.66 -9.07
CA PRO A 444 -0.83 -13.45 -10.47
C PRO A 444 -0.96 -14.77 -11.25
N ALA A 445 -1.98 -14.87 -12.11
CA ALA A 445 -2.27 -16.10 -12.85
C ALA A 445 -1.13 -16.54 -13.78
N ASN A 446 -0.38 -15.59 -14.33
CA ASN A 446 0.76 -15.84 -15.23
C ASN A 446 1.98 -16.47 -14.52
N LEU A 447 2.00 -16.48 -13.17
CA LEU A 447 3.05 -17.12 -12.38
C LEU A 447 2.80 -18.61 -12.10
N TYR A 448 1.70 -19.18 -12.63
CA TYR A 448 1.41 -20.60 -12.51
C TYR A 448 1.78 -21.40 -13.78
N GLU A 449 2.16 -22.66 -13.59
CA GLU A 449 2.16 -23.69 -14.62
C GLU A 449 0.71 -24.13 -14.84
N GLY A 450 0.07 -23.61 -15.89
CA GLY A 450 -1.33 -23.87 -16.23
C GLY A 450 -2.32 -22.87 -15.63
N THR A 451 -3.61 -23.23 -15.58
CA THR A 451 -4.69 -22.37 -15.09
C THR A 451 -5.00 -22.68 -13.63
N ALA A 452 -4.64 -21.78 -12.72
CA ALA A 452 -5.05 -21.83 -11.32
C ALA A 452 -6.41 -21.11 -11.12
N SER A 453 -7.28 -21.65 -10.27
CA SER A 453 -8.52 -20.97 -9.87
C SER A 453 -8.25 -19.76 -8.97
N ASP A 454 -9.16 -18.80 -8.91
CA ASP A 454 -9.01 -17.61 -8.06
C ASP A 454 -8.93 -17.97 -6.57
N GLU A 455 -9.72 -18.94 -6.12
CA GLU A 455 -9.67 -19.46 -4.75
C GLU A 455 -8.29 -20.05 -4.40
N LYS A 456 -7.66 -20.76 -5.36
CA LYS A 456 -6.32 -21.32 -5.18
C LYS A 456 -5.27 -20.21 -5.05
N ARG A 457 -5.37 -19.18 -5.90
CA ARG A 457 -4.47 -18.02 -5.90
C ARG A 457 -4.55 -17.21 -4.61
N GLU A 458 -5.75 -17.12 -4.01
CA GLU A 458 -5.98 -16.52 -2.68
C GLU A 458 -5.35 -17.37 -1.58
N LYS A 459 -5.61 -18.68 -1.59
CA LYS A 459 -5.07 -19.60 -0.58
C LYS A 459 -3.53 -19.62 -0.59
N ASP A 460 -2.90 -19.57 -1.76
CA ASP A 460 -1.45 -19.52 -1.87
C ASP A 460 -0.88 -18.19 -1.36
N ALA A 461 -1.55 -17.06 -1.63
CA ALA A 461 -1.17 -15.76 -1.11
C ALA A 461 -1.25 -15.70 0.43
N GLU A 462 -2.29 -16.28 1.02
CA GLU A 462 -2.42 -16.41 2.47
C GLU A 462 -1.30 -17.28 3.07
N ALA A 463 -0.96 -18.39 2.43
CA ALA A 463 0.15 -19.25 2.87
C ALA A 463 1.50 -18.52 2.82
N ILE A 464 1.76 -17.74 1.76
CA ILE A 464 2.95 -16.89 1.63
C ILE A 464 3.02 -15.84 2.74
N LEU A 465 1.87 -15.27 3.10
CA LEU A 465 1.76 -14.25 4.14
C LEU A 465 1.97 -14.80 5.54
N GLU A 466 1.42 -15.99 5.82
CA GLU A 466 1.73 -16.74 7.05
C GLU A 466 3.22 -17.06 7.13
N PHE A 467 3.84 -17.46 6.00
CA PHE A 467 5.27 -17.70 5.92
C PHE A 467 6.08 -16.43 6.21
N GLN A 468 5.74 -15.29 5.61
CA GLN A 468 6.36 -14.00 5.90
C GLN A 468 6.29 -13.68 7.39
N GLN A 469 5.11 -13.84 7.98
CA GLN A 469 4.88 -13.56 9.39
C GLN A 469 5.70 -14.49 10.29
N LYS A 470 5.77 -15.79 9.97
CA LYS A 470 6.56 -16.78 10.73
C LYS A 470 8.06 -16.51 10.65
N VAL A 471 8.57 -16.16 9.46
CA VAL A 471 10.01 -15.99 9.23
C VAL A 471 10.48 -14.61 9.65
N LEU A 472 9.75 -13.56 9.31
CA LEU A 472 10.18 -12.16 9.47
C LEU A 472 9.45 -11.41 10.59
N ASN A 473 8.40 -11.99 11.20
CA ASN A 473 7.56 -11.31 12.20
C ASN A 473 6.92 -10.00 11.70
N THR A 474 6.76 -9.84 10.38
CA THR A 474 6.13 -8.68 9.74
C THR A 474 5.14 -9.13 8.67
N ILE A 475 4.13 -8.30 8.41
CA ILE A 475 3.15 -8.46 7.32
C ILE A 475 3.18 -7.25 6.37
N GLN A 476 4.20 -6.40 6.51
CA GLN A 476 4.37 -5.20 5.72
C GLN A 476 4.78 -5.54 4.29
N LEU A 477 4.41 -4.69 3.34
CA LEU A 477 4.87 -4.77 1.96
C LEU A 477 5.44 -3.43 1.46
N PRO A 478 6.47 -3.47 0.60
CA PRO A 478 7.33 -4.62 0.34
C PRO A 478 8.25 -4.92 1.53
N THR A 479 8.68 -6.18 1.61
CA THR A 479 9.76 -6.61 2.50
C THR A 479 10.71 -7.49 1.72
N TYR A 480 12.01 -7.24 1.87
CA TYR A 480 13.05 -8.01 1.20
C TYR A 480 13.86 -8.82 2.20
N ALA A 481 14.20 -10.06 1.84
CA ALA A 481 15.03 -10.93 2.68
C ALA A 481 16.06 -11.67 1.83
N ILE A 482 17.20 -12.00 2.43
CA ILE A 482 18.25 -12.78 1.77
C ILE A 482 18.48 -14.06 2.56
N LEU A 483 18.38 -15.19 1.87
CA LEU A 483 18.65 -16.52 2.42
C LEU A 483 19.97 -17.08 1.86
N LYS A 484 20.79 -17.62 2.76
CA LYS A 484 22.01 -18.37 2.43
C LYS A 484 21.79 -19.85 2.72
N PRO A 485 22.07 -20.77 1.77
CA PRO A 485 22.03 -22.20 2.06
C PRO A 485 23.11 -22.58 3.07
N VAL A 486 22.76 -23.41 4.06
CA VAL A 486 23.67 -23.93 5.10
C VAL A 486 23.66 -25.46 5.08
N GLU A 487 24.73 -26.08 5.58
CA GLU A 487 24.82 -27.52 5.74
C GLU A 487 23.65 -28.11 6.55
N GLY A 488 23.32 -29.37 6.29
CA GLY A 488 22.26 -30.08 7.00
C GLY A 488 20.84 -29.72 6.57
N GLY A 489 20.67 -29.14 5.39
CA GLY A 489 19.33 -28.91 4.84
C GLY A 489 18.68 -27.58 5.25
N LYS A 490 19.39 -26.73 5.99
CA LYS A 490 18.87 -25.48 6.56
C LYS A 490 19.22 -24.26 5.72
N TYR A 491 18.55 -23.15 6.00
CA TYR A 491 18.82 -21.84 5.39
C TYR A 491 19.06 -20.82 6.50
N GLN A 492 20.00 -19.91 6.30
CA GLN A 492 20.25 -18.81 7.23
C GLN A 492 19.70 -17.52 6.64
N LEU A 493 18.94 -16.79 7.46
CA LEU A 493 18.52 -15.43 7.14
C LEU A 493 19.69 -14.48 7.38
N VAL A 494 20.34 -14.02 6.30
CA VAL A 494 21.57 -13.22 6.36
C VAL A 494 21.33 -11.71 6.24
N GLY A 495 20.11 -11.32 5.86
CA GLY A 495 19.71 -9.91 5.85
C GLY A 495 18.22 -9.75 5.60
N THR A 496 17.64 -8.74 6.22
CA THR A 496 16.30 -8.23 5.93
C THR A 496 16.38 -6.74 5.60
N TYR A 497 15.54 -6.29 4.68
CA TYR A 497 15.34 -4.89 4.36
C TYR A 497 13.84 -4.62 4.37
N GLU A 498 13.42 -3.83 5.36
CA GLU A 498 12.01 -3.65 5.68
C GLU A 498 11.56 -2.20 5.47
N GLU A 499 12.42 -1.32 4.92
CA GLU A 499 11.98 0.01 4.50
C GLU A 499 11.04 -0.15 3.30
N GLY A 500 9.73 -0.08 3.54
CA GLY A 500 8.72 -0.35 2.50
C GLY A 500 8.94 0.49 1.24
N LYS A 501 9.28 1.78 1.40
CA LYS A 501 9.81 2.59 0.30
C LYS A 501 11.32 2.71 0.42
N ILE A 502 12.05 2.30 -0.61
CA ILE A 502 13.50 2.49 -0.69
C ILE A 502 13.78 3.98 -0.95
N ASN A 503 14.03 4.74 0.11
CA ASN A 503 14.34 6.16 0.01
C ASN A 503 15.84 6.40 -0.25
N ASN A 504 16.70 5.50 0.24
CA ASN A 504 18.15 5.56 0.04
C ASN A 504 18.64 4.35 -0.76
N VAL A 505 18.96 4.59 -2.04
CA VAL A 505 19.45 3.52 -2.93
C VAL A 505 20.80 2.97 -2.49
N GLU A 506 21.68 3.78 -1.91
CA GLU A 506 22.98 3.30 -1.42
C GLU A 506 22.80 2.34 -0.24
N ALA A 507 21.85 2.61 0.65
CA ALA A 507 21.51 1.70 1.75
C ALA A 507 21.03 0.34 1.21
N PHE A 508 20.20 0.35 0.16
CA PHE A 508 19.73 -0.88 -0.49
C PHE A 508 20.86 -1.61 -1.24
N VAL A 509 21.75 -0.89 -1.92
CA VAL A 509 22.96 -1.46 -2.55
C VAL A 509 23.85 -2.11 -1.49
N ASN A 510 24.07 -1.47 -0.34
CA ASN A 510 24.85 -2.04 0.77
C ASN A 510 24.20 -3.28 1.35
N PHE A 511 22.87 -3.30 1.47
CA PHE A 511 22.10 -4.47 1.86
C PHE A 511 22.31 -5.66 0.91
N LEU A 512 22.28 -5.42 -0.41
CA LEU A 512 22.57 -6.45 -1.42
C LEU A 512 24.07 -6.81 -1.48
N LYS A 513 24.98 -5.91 -1.14
CA LYS A 513 26.42 -6.19 -1.27
C LYS A 513 26.96 -7.01 -0.10
N LYS A 514 26.53 -6.67 1.12
CA LYS A 514 27.09 -7.22 2.38
C LYS A 514 27.04 -8.76 2.48
N PRO A 515 25.98 -9.46 2.04
CA PRO A 515 25.96 -10.92 2.07
C PRO A 515 26.79 -11.60 0.98
N LEU A 516 27.10 -10.91 -0.14
CA LEU A 516 27.94 -11.47 -1.21
C LEU A 516 29.43 -11.46 -0.86
N GLU A 517 29.84 -10.61 0.08
CA GLU A 517 31.23 -10.50 0.55
C GLU A 517 31.57 -11.49 1.67
N LYS A 518 30.59 -12.26 2.18
CA LYS A 518 30.70 -13.24 3.28
C LYS A 518 30.31 -14.66 2.85
#